data_AF-A0A6V7WQS6-F1
#
_entry.id   AF-A0A6V7WQS6-F1
#
_cell.length_a   1.000
_cell.length_b   1.000
_cell.length_c   1.000
_cell.angle_alpha   90.00
_cell.angle_beta   90.00
_cell.angle_gamma   90.00
#
_symmetry.space_group_name_H-M   'P 1'
#
loop_
_entity.id
_entity.type
_entity.pdbx_description
1 polymer ?
#
loop_
_entity_poly.entity_id
_entity_poly.type
_entity_poly.pdbx_seq_one_letter_code
_entity_poly.pdbx_strand_id
1 'polypeptide(L)'
;MFFYSLPTEAKLDIFKCLNYEQLSSIKQTNLFFRDFINNFEGKLAREELFNFTIDFFKEISNNFNYEKIPYKYVRPEAGNFDFALFDEQHNELNEQIEEMWSNGQQKRIPLYLPDHGLLYNIVISLSIVYSNIEEHNIILELPTIIRNKKQMKIVYHYLNRLFNCSFVFADFGQFIFNPELIKLFFENATIPGKFYVINNWTHKIKNWMSKPTSTDGLLKFILDNLVRETFSNEEIMKKYRNILFLIIMRGDKFNEVGSLCDELTELYNFYFCLYSRGKKVLKCQWIAQKWWLILN
;
A
#
# COMPACT_ATOMS: atom_id res chain seq x y z
N MET A 1 -28.41 16.90 16.54
CA MET A 1 -29.45 15.95 16.08
C MET A 1 -29.54 15.83 14.56
N PHE A 2 -29.23 16.88 13.77
CA PHE A 2 -29.38 16.89 12.30
C PHE A 2 -28.53 15.88 11.51
N PHE A 3 -27.33 15.49 11.97
CA PHE A 3 -26.47 14.60 11.20
C PHE A 3 -27.06 13.19 11.06
N TYR A 4 -27.72 12.68 12.10
CA TYR A 4 -28.26 11.31 12.10
C TYR A 4 -29.39 11.11 11.08
N SER A 5 -30.17 12.16 10.81
CA SER A 5 -31.27 12.15 9.84
C SER A 5 -30.81 12.29 8.38
N LEU A 6 -29.52 12.57 8.12
CA LEU A 6 -29.04 12.68 6.74
C LEU A 6 -29.00 11.30 6.04
N PRO A 7 -29.28 11.24 4.73
CA PRO A 7 -29.04 10.04 3.94
C PRO A 7 -27.54 9.69 3.93
N THR A 8 -27.24 8.42 3.70
CA THR A 8 -25.87 7.87 3.75
C THR A 8 -24.92 8.61 2.80
N GLU A 9 -25.39 8.98 1.62
CA GLU A 9 -24.64 9.70 0.60
C GLU A 9 -24.24 11.10 1.09
N ALA A 10 -25.17 11.84 1.69
CA ALA A 10 -24.87 13.17 2.23
C ALA A 10 -23.88 13.09 3.42
N LYS A 11 -24.01 12.07 4.27
CA LYS A 11 -23.05 11.82 5.36
C LYS A 11 -21.64 11.56 4.78
N LEU A 12 -21.56 10.72 3.74
CA LEU A 12 -20.31 10.42 3.06
C LEU A 12 -19.66 11.66 2.46
N ASP A 13 -20.43 12.50 1.78
CA ASP A 13 -19.91 13.72 1.15
C ASP A 13 -19.39 14.71 2.20
N ILE A 14 -20.05 14.82 3.36
CA ILE A 14 -19.52 15.60 4.49
C ILE A 14 -18.20 15.01 4.99
N PHE A 15 -18.11 13.69 5.16
CA PHE A 15 -16.90 13.05 5.65
C PHE A 15 -15.73 13.13 4.66
N LYS A 16 -15.98 13.20 3.34
CA LYS A 16 -14.92 13.44 2.33
C LYS A 16 -14.29 14.82 2.45
N CYS A 17 -14.98 15.79 3.06
CA CYS A 17 -14.44 17.13 3.29
C CYS A 17 -13.50 17.21 4.51
N LEU A 18 -13.38 16.14 5.29
CA LEU A 18 -12.56 16.10 6.49
C LEU A 18 -11.20 15.48 6.18
N ASN A 19 -10.15 15.99 6.81
CA ASN A 19 -8.83 15.36 6.74
C ASN A 19 -8.74 14.13 7.66
N TYR A 20 -7.63 13.39 7.58
CA TYR A 20 -7.42 12.18 8.37
C TYR A 20 -7.52 12.41 9.89
N GLU A 21 -6.94 13.48 10.42
CA GLU A 21 -6.98 13.79 11.86
C GLU A 21 -8.41 14.08 12.33
N GLN A 22 -9.18 14.83 11.54
CA GLN A 22 -10.59 15.11 11.81
C GLN A 22 -11.44 13.84 11.72
N LEU A 23 -11.25 13.01 10.70
CA LEU A 23 -11.93 11.73 10.57
C LEU A 23 -11.63 10.80 11.73
N SER A 24 -10.35 10.67 12.10
CA SER A 24 -9.90 9.88 13.24
C SER A 24 -10.52 10.39 14.55
N SER A 25 -10.52 11.70 14.76
CA SER A 25 -11.16 12.31 15.93
C SER A 25 -12.66 12.00 15.99
N ILE A 26 -13.40 12.15 14.88
CA ILE A 26 -14.83 11.84 14.84
C ILE A 26 -15.10 10.35 15.05
N LYS A 27 -14.26 9.48 14.46
CA LYS A 27 -14.31 8.02 14.65
C LYS A 27 -14.24 7.64 16.14
N GLN A 28 -13.54 8.41 16.96
CA GLN A 28 -13.40 8.19 18.40
C GLN A 28 -14.56 8.77 19.23
N THR A 29 -15.40 9.66 18.68
CA THR A 29 -16.44 10.33 19.49
C THR A 29 -17.62 9.43 19.85
N ASN A 30 -18.06 8.52 18.98
CA ASN A 30 -19.12 7.55 19.28
C ASN A 30 -19.12 6.34 18.32
N LEU A 31 -19.78 5.26 18.75
CA LEU A 31 -19.90 4.01 18.01
C LEU A 31 -20.55 4.17 16.63
N PHE A 32 -21.57 5.04 16.50
CA PHE A 32 -22.23 5.26 15.20
C PHE A 32 -21.26 5.82 14.16
N PHE A 33 -20.47 6.84 14.49
CA PHE A 33 -19.48 7.39 13.56
C PHE A 33 -18.35 6.43 13.29
N ARG A 34 -17.89 5.69 14.32
CA ARG A 34 -16.90 4.65 14.16
C ARG A 34 -17.34 3.63 13.11
N ASP A 35 -18.54 3.09 13.28
CA ASP A 35 -19.09 2.05 12.42
C ASP A 35 -19.38 2.61 11.02
N PHE A 36 -19.91 3.84 10.92
CA PHE A 36 -20.13 4.51 9.64
C PHE A 36 -18.82 4.73 8.87
N ILE A 37 -17.80 5.31 9.50
CA ILE A 37 -16.49 5.55 8.88
C ILE A 37 -15.84 4.23 8.47
N ASN A 38 -15.89 3.20 9.32
CA ASN A 38 -15.38 1.86 8.99
C ASN A 38 -16.07 1.27 7.75
N ASN A 39 -17.39 1.38 7.65
CA ASN A 39 -18.16 0.88 6.51
C ASN A 39 -17.81 1.58 5.19
N PHE A 40 -17.19 2.77 5.26
CA PHE A 40 -16.81 3.57 4.11
C PHE A 40 -15.33 3.92 4.05
N GLU A 41 -14.46 3.22 4.78
CA GLU A 41 -13.02 3.53 4.92
C GLU A 41 -12.25 3.50 3.58
N GLY A 42 -12.80 2.81 2.57
CA GLY A 42 -12.29 2.83 1.19
C GLY A 42 -12.78 4.00 0.32
N LYS A 43 -13.71 4.82 0.81
CA LYS A 43 -14.33 5.96 0.11
C LYS A 43 -14.12 7.31 0.81
N LEU A 44 -13.63 7.30 2.05
CA LEU A 44 -13.37 8.48 2.84
C LEU A 44 -11.94 9.00 2.62
N ALA A 45 -11.73 10.28 2.95
CA ALA A 45 -10.46 10.95 2.72
C ALA A 45 -9.34 10.25 3.48
N ARG A 46 -8.42 9.68 2.71
CA ARG A 46 -7.11 9.24 3.21
C ARG A 46 -6.18 10.45 3.16
N GLU A 47 -5.21 10.49 4.06
CA GLU A 47 -4.10 11.42 3.87
C GLU A 47 -3.39 11.01 2.58
N GLU A 48 -3.50 11.85 1.54
CA GLU A 48 -2.86 11.61 0.26
C GLU A 48 -1.39 12.04 0.36
N LEU A 49 -0.51 11.08 0.16
CA LEU A 49 0.92 11.27 0.09
C LEU A 49 1.36 11.15 -1.36
N PHE A 50 2.31 11.98 -1.78
CA PHE A 50 2.74 11.98 -3.17
C PHE A 50 3.53 10.71 -3.50
N ASN A 51 4.49 10.35 -2.64
CA ASN A 51 5.32 9.17 -2.88
C ASN A 51 5.53 8.35 -1.61
N PHE A 52 5.60 7.03 -1.78
CA PHE A 52 5.99 6.06 -0.78
C PHE A 52 7.11 5.20 -1.35
N THR A 53 8.20 5.01 -0.61
CA THR A 53 9.29 4.13 -1.06
C THR A 53 9.89 3.35 0.10
N ILE A 54 10.19 2.07 -0.11
CA ILE A 54 11.02 1.29 0.84
C ILE A 54 12.37 1.01 0.17
N ASP A 55 13.45 1.50 0.77
CA ASP A 55 14.80 1.35 0.23
C ASP A 55 15.86 1.42 1.33
N PHE A 56 17.11 1.19 0.95
CA PHE A 56 18.26 1.48 1.79
C PHE A 56 18.40 2.98 2.03
N PHE A 57 18.68 3.37 3.27
CA PHE A 57 18.96 4.77 3.62
C PHE A 57 20.07 5.38 2.76
N LYS A 58 21.10 4.58 2.42
CA LYS A 58 22.21 5.01 1.56
C LYS A 58 21.79 5.23 0.10
N GLU A 59 20.91 4.39 -0.43
CA GLU A 59 20.42 4.56 -1.81
C GLU A 59 19.51 5.77 -1.90
N ILE A 60 18.63 5.92 -0.92
CA ILE A 60 17.86 7.13 -0.72
C ILE A 60 18.84 8.31 -0.67
N SER A 61 19.83 8.32 0.24
CA SER A 61 20.76 9.43 0.45
C SER A 61 21.51 9.90 -0.81
N ASN A 62 21.68 9.01 -1.79
CA ASN A 62 22.36 9.31 -3.04
C ASN A 62 21.40 9.74 -4.16
N ASN A 63 20.16 9.22 -4.18
CA ASN A 63 19.19 9.47 -5.24
C ASN A 63 18.53 10.85 -5.11
N PHE A 64 18.18 11.23 -3.88
CA PHE A 64 17.78 12.61 -3.62
C PHE A 64 19.06 13.37 -3.35
N ASN A 65 19.26 14.48 -4.05
CA ASN A 65 20.40 15.36 -3.83
C ASN A 65 20.21 16.03 -2.45
N TYR A 66 20.38 15.28 -1.36
CA TYR A 66 19.91 15.62 -0.01
C TYR A 66 20.55 16.84 0.61
N GLU A 67 21.67 17.30 0.03
CA GLU A 67 22.22 18.61 0.34
C GLU A 67 21.23 19.75 0.02
N LYS A 68 20.22 19.50 -0.82
CA LYS A 68 19.29 20.53 -1.31
C LYS A 68 17.84 20.36 -0.86
N ILE A 69 17.39 19.14 -0.53
CA ILE A 69 16.00 18.89 -0.14
C ILE A 69 15.95 18.57 1.35
N PRO A 70 15.31 19.41 2.18
CA PRO A 70 15.17 19.14 3.60
C PRO A 70 14.33 17.88 3.81
N TYR A 71 14.72 17.07 4.78
CA TYR A 71 13.96 15.91 5.20
C TYR A 71 13.88 15.83 6.72
N LYS A 72 12.76 15.25 7.19
CA LYS A 72 12.56 14.91 8.59
C LYS A 72 12.92 13.45 8.80
N TYR A 73 14.03 13.20 9.48
CA TYR A 73 14.37 11.85 9.91
C TYR A 73 13.58 11.48 11.16
N VAL A 74 12.87 10.36 11.11
CA VAL A 74 12.07 9.82 12.20
C VAL A 74 12.56 8.41 12.50
N ARG A 75 13.22 8.27 13.65
CA ARG A 75 13.53 6.98 14.27
C ARG A 75 12.63 6.84 15.49
N PRO A 76 11.53 6.07 15.41
CA PRO A 76 10.63 5.92 16.55
C PRO A 76 11.33 5.21 17.70
N GLU A 77 11.36 5.87 18.86
CA GLU A 77 11.85 5.30 20.10
C GLU A 77 10.67 5.12 21.07
N ALA A 78 10.81 4.18 22.00
CA ALA A 78 9.76 3.93 23.00
C ALA A 78 9.43 5.16 23.84
N GLY A 79 10.38 6.07 24.07
CA GLY A 79 10.13 7.31 24.81
C GLY A 79 9.24 8.31 24.07
N ASN A 80 9.12 8.20 22.75
CA ASN A 80 8.33 9.10 21.90
C ASN A 80 6.90 8.60 21.65
N PHE A 81 6.54 7.47 22.27
CA PHE A 81 5.30 6.77 22.00
C PHE A 81 4.46 6.69 23.28
N ASP A 82 3.25 7.26 23.22
CA ASP A 82 2.30 7.14 24.32
C ASP A 82 1.65 5.75 24.28
N PHE A 83 2.29 4.80 24.97
CA PHE A 83 1.77 3.45 25.08
C PHE A 83 0.47 3.39 25.88
N ALA A 84 0.22 4.32 26.80
CA ALA A 84 -1.02 4.33 27.57
C ALA A 84 -2.20 4.67 26.65
N LEU A 85 -2.06 5.73 25.85
CA LEU A 85 -3.06 6.09 24.84
C LEU A 85 -3.23 4.99 23.79
N PHE A 86 -2.13 4.36 23.36
CA PHE A 86 -2.21 3.23 22.44
C PHE A 86 -3.00 2.06 23.04
N ASP A 87 -2.70 1.69 24.29
CA ASP A 87 -3.37 0.59 24.99
C ASP A 87 -4.85 0.91 25.23
N GLU A 88 -5.21 2.17 25.52
CA GLU A 88 -6.60 2.59 25.63
C GLU A 88 -7.36 2.51 24.29
N GLN A 89 -6.76 3.03 23.21
CA GLN A 89 -7.35 3.01 21.87
C GLN A 89 -7.46 1.59 21.30
N HIS A 90 -6.60 0.70 21.79
CA HIS A 90 -6.54 -0.69 21.40
C HIS A 90 -6.85 -1.62 22.58
N ASN A 91 -7.71 -1.22 23.53
CA ASN A 91 -8.07 -2.08 24.65
C ASN A 91 -8.77 -3.38 24.19
N GLU A 92 -9.32 -3.38 22.96
CA GLU A 92 -9.85 -4.57 22.27
C GLU A 92 -8.78 -5.36 21.47
N LEU A 93 -7.50 -4.96 21.48
CA LEU A 93 -6.37 -5.83 21.07
C LEU A 93 -6.28 -6.94 22.13
N ASN A 94 -7.17 -7.90 21.97
CA ASN A 94 -7.45 -9.04 22.83
C ASN A 94 -6.15 -9.77 23.22
N GLU A 95 -6.15 -10.51 24.33
CA GLU A 95 -5.03 -11.38 24.77
C GLU A 95 -4.49 -12.24 23.61
N GLN A 96 -5.37 -12.61 22.67
CA GLN A 96 -5.07 -13.30 21.43
C GLN A 96 -4.04 -12.59 20.53
N ILE A 97 -4.12 -11.27 20.36
CA ILE A 97 -3.17 -10.52 19.53
C ILE A 97 -1.81 -10.46 20.22
N GLU A 98 -1.79 -10.30 21.55
CA GLU A 98 -0.54 -10.36 22.31
C GLU A 98 0.13 -11.73 22.24
N GLU A 99 -0.67 -12.81 22.29
CA GLU A 99 -0.19 -14.18 22.11
C GLU A 99 0.37 -14.40 20.70
N MET A 100 -0.38 -13.98 19.66
CA MET A 100 0.08 -14.02 18.26
C MET A 100 1.40 -13.27 18.09
N TRP A 101 1.50 -12.06 18.68
CA TRP A 101 2.71 -11.26 18.64
C TRP A 101 3.88 -11.92 19.35
N SER A 102 3.63 -12.56 20.49
CA SER A 102 4.63 -13.33 21.22
C SER A 102 5.16 -14.50 20.38
N ASN A 103 4.26 -15.21 19.68
CA ASN A 103 4.63 -16.29 18.76
C ASN A 103 5.42 -15.77 17.54
N GLY A 104 5.05 -14.61 17.00
CA GLY A 104 5.79 -13.93 15.92
C GLY A 104 7.21 -13.54 16.33
N GLN A 105 7.39 -13.07 17.57
CA GLN A 105 8.71 -12.72 18.12
C GLN A 105 9.63 -13.93 18.22
N GLN A 106 9.12 -15.08 18.66
CA GLN A 106 9.91 -16.32 18.73
C GLN A 106 10.44 -16.74 17.34
N LYS A 107 9.63 -16.54 16.29
CA LYS A 107 10.02 -16.82 14.90
C LYS A 107 10.98 -15.80 14.30
N ARG A 108 11.20 -14.64 14.96
CA ARG A 108 12.04 -13.53 14.48
C ARG A 108 11.72 -13.11 13.04
N ILE A 109 10.43 -13.04 12.72
CA ILE A 109 9.96 -12.66 11.37
C ILE A 109 10.47 -11.24 11.06
N PRO A 110 11.24 -11.03 9.97
CA PRO A 110 11.71 -9.69 9.62
C PRO A 110 10.56 -8.83 9.11
N LEU A 111 10.62 -7.52 9.37
CA LEU A 111 9.64 -6.54 8.88
C LEU A 111 9.64 -6.43 7.37
N TYR A 112 10.83 -6.52 6.78
CA TYR A 112 11.04 -6.41 5.35
C TYR A 112 11.52 -7.74 4.77
N LEU A 113 11.09 -8.05 3.55
CA LEU A 113 11.68 -9.11 2.74
C LEU A 113 12.70 -8.48 1.78
N PRO A 114 14.00 -8.73 1.97
CA PRO A 114 15.04 -8.24 1.07
C PRO A 114 15.17 -9.16 -0.15
N ASP A 115 15.48 -8.59 -1.31
CA ASP A 115 15.82 -9.37 -2.52
C ASP A 115 17.21 -10.08 -2.41
N HIS A 116 18.18 -9.42 -1.75
CA HIS A 116 19.57 -9.87 -1.73
C HIS A 116 20.10 -10.33 -0.36
N GLY A 117 19.21 -10.58 0.61
CA GLY A 117 19.60 -11.09 1.94
C GLY A 117 20.38 -10.09 2.82
N LEU A 118 20.57 -8.86 2.36
CA LEU A 118 21.16 -7.78 3.13
C LEU A 118 20.05 -7.02 3.87
N LEU A 119 20.21 -6.84 5.18
CA LEU A 119 19.20 -6.26 6.08
C LEU A 119 19.64 -4.95 6.74
N TYR A 120 20.59 -4.22 6.14
CA TYR A 120 21.18 -3.04 6.76
C TYR A 120 20.46 -1.75 6.36
N ASN A 121 20.00 -0.97 7.34
CA ASN A 121 19.47 0.40 7.20
C ASN A 121 18.33 0.55 6.18
N ILE A 122 17.32 -0.32 6.25
CA ILE A 122 16.09 -0.18 5.46
C ILE A 122 15.23 0.91 6.08
N VAL A 123 14.77 1.86 5.26
CA VAL A 123 13.91 2.96 5.69
C VAL A 123 12.72 3.09 4.74
N ILE A 124 11.67 3.71 5.25
CA ILE A 124 10.49 4.10 4.48
C ILE A 124 10.63 5.60 4.20
N SER A 125 10.63 5.99 2.94
CA SER A 125 10.58 7.38 2.51
C SER A 125 9.15 7.75 2.14
N LEU A 126 8.65 8.86 2.68
CA LEU A 126 7.36 9.44 2.36
C LEU A 126 7.57 10.86 1.84
N SER A 127 6.95 11.20 0.72
CA SER A 127 6.96 12.56 0.19
C SER A 127 5.57 13.18 0.30
N ILE A 128 5.52 14.38 0.88
CA ILE A 128 4.32 15.21 0.98
C ILE A 128 4.52 16.43 0.08
N VAL A 129 3.60 16.63 -0.85
CA VAL A 129 3.59 17.80 -1.75
C VAL A 129 2.48 18.74 -1.27
N TYR A 130 2.87 19.86 -0.66
CA TYR A 130 1.91 20.90 -0.23
C TYR A 130 1.61 21.91 -1.34
N SER A 131 2.58 22.14 -2.24
CA SER A 131 2.50 23.02 -3.40
C SER A 131 3.52 22.61 -4.45
N ASN A 132 3.47 23.20 -5.65
CA ASN A 132 4.39 22.91 -6.76
C ASN A 132 5.89 23.18 -6.46
N ILE A 133 6.23 23.69 -5.27
CA ILE A 133 7.56 24.20 -4.94
C ILE A 133 8.16 23.51 -3.70
N GLU A 134 7.33 22.98 -2.79
CA GLU A 134 7.79 22.47 -1.51
C GLU A 134 7.43 20.99 -1.31
N GLU A 135 8.44 20.14 -1.51
CA GLU A 135 8.39 18.73 -1.14
C GLU A 135 8.97 18.55 0.26
N HIS A 136 8.17 17.96 1.15
CA HIS A 136 8.61 17.56 2.47
C HIS A 136 8.81 16.05 2.48
N ASN A 137 10.05 15.62 2.71
CA ASN A 137 10.37 14.21 2.80
C ASN A 137 10.45 13.77 4.26
N ILE A 138 9.78 12.69 4.60
CA ILE A 138 9.88 12.02 5.90
C ILE A 138 10.61 10.70 5.67
N ILE A 139 11.71 10.51 6.38
CA ILE A 139 12.44 9.24 6.38
C ILE A 139 12.14 8.54 7.69
N LEU A 140 11.36 7.47 7.61
CA LEU A 140 10.95 6.66 8.74
C LEU A 140 11.81 5.39 8.82
N GLU A 141 12.60 5.27 9.88
CA GLU A 141 13.38 4.08 10.17
C GLU A 141 12.65 3.19 11.17
N LEU A 142 12.01 2.11 10.69
CA LEU A 142 11.43 1.07 11.53
C LEU A 142 12.44 -0.07 11.77
N PRO A 143 12.36 -0.79 12.91
CA PRO A 143 13.24 -1.91 13.18
C PRO A 143 13.04 -3.04 12.15
N THR A 144 14.12 -3.46 11.50
CA THR A 144 14.11 -4.58 10.55
C THR A 144 13.73 -5.91 11.21
N ILE A 145 14.17 -6.12 12.46
CA ILE A 145 13.82 -7.28 13.27
C ILE A 145 13.22 -6.78 14.58
N ILE A 146 11.98 -7.18 14.86
CA ILE A 146 11.26 -6.83 16.07
C ILE A 146 11.73 -7.72 17.21
N ARG A 147 12.37 -7.12 18.22
CA ARG A 147 13.00 -7.83 19.34
C ARG A 147 12.15 -7.90 20.59
N ASN A 148 11.14 -7.04 20.71
CA ASN A 148 10.32 -6.95 21.91
C ASN A 148 8.93 -6.36 21.62
N LYS A 149 8.04 -6.49 22.59
CA LYS A 149 6.64 -6.01 22.53
C LYS A 149 6.53 -4.50 22.29
N LYS A 150 7.45 -3.69 22.83
CA LYS A 150 7.43 -2.22 22.61
C LYS A 150 7.70 -1.89 21.14
N GLN A 151 8.70 -2.52 20.53
CA GLN A 151 8.96 -2.38 19.10
C GLN A 151 7.79 -2.89 18.24
N MET A 152 7.14 -3.97 18.67
CA MET A 152 5.95 -4.51 18.00
C MET A 152 4.81 -3.47 17.93
N LYS A 153 4.49 -2.84 19.07
CA LYS A 153 3.47 -1.77 19.16
C LYS A 153 3.83 -0.56 18.30
N ILE A 154 5.10 -0.13 18.33
CA ILE A 154 5.59 0.97 17.48
C ILE A 154 5.39 0.63 16.00
N VAL A 155 5.89 -0.54 15.55
CA VAL A 155 5.76 -0.95 14.15
C VAL A 155 4.30 -1.05 13.74
N TYR A 156 3.47 -1.70 14.55
CA TYR A 156 2.03 -1.80 14.31
C TYR A 156 1.40 -0.40 14.13
N HIS A 157 1.68 0.54 15.03
CA HIS A 157 1.14 1.90 14.93
C HIS A 157 1.53 2.60 13.62
N TYR A 158 2.81 2.57 13.25
CA TYR A 158 3.26 3.23 12.03
C TYR A 158 2.74 2.55 10.77
N LEU A 159 2.73 1.20 10.72
CA LEU A 159 2.12 0.47 9.62
C LEU A 159 0.63 0.77 9.51
N ASN A 160 -0.07 0.82 10.64
CA ASN A 160 -1.48 1.15 10.68
C ASN A 160 -1.76 2.55 10.10
N ARG A 161 -0.93 3.54 10.42
CA ARG A 161 -1.01 4.86 9.81
C ARG A 161 -0.76 4.81 8.30
N LEU A 162 0.30 4.13 7.88
CA LEU A 162 0.65 3.99 6.46
C LEU A 162 -0.46 3.32 5.65
N PHE A 163 -1.09 2.28 6.19
CA PHE A 163 -2.22 1.59 5.54
C PHE A 163 -3.49 2.43 5.45
N ASN A 164 -3.59 3.49 6.25
CA ASN A 164 -4.69 4.45 6.19
C ASN A 164 -4.39 5.69 5.32
N CYS A 165 -3.22 5.73 4.68
CA CYS A 165 -2.90 6.74 3.67
C CYS A 165 -3.31 6.27 2.26
N SER A 166 -3.38 7.21 1.31
CA SER A 166 -3.34 6.95 -0.13
C SER A 166 -2.05 7.51 -0.69
N PHE A 167 -1.57 6.91 -1.78
CA PHE A 167 -0.29 7.26 -2.38
C PHE A 167 -0.48 7.52 -3.87
N VAL A 168 -0.02 8.66 -4.35
CA VAL A 168 -0.01 8.92 -5.80
C VAL A 168 0.94 7.94 -6.48
N PHE A 169 2.12 7.76 -5.88
CA PHE A 169 3.14 6.81 -6.28
C PHE A 169 3.57 5.95 -5.09
N ALA A 170 3.79 4.67 -5.33
CA ALA A 170 4.44 3.78 -4.38
C ALA A 170 5.52 3.00 -5.13
N ASP A 171 6.73 2.96 -4.59
CA ASP A 171 7.87 2.19 -5.11
C ASP A 171 8.37 1.19 -4.04
N PHE A 172 8.57 -0.03 -4.49
CA PHE A 172 8.99 -1.16 -3.66
C PHE A 172 10.27 -1.73 -4.26
N GLY A 173 11.33 -0.91 -4.27
CA GLY A 173 12.52 -1.13 -5.06
C GLY A 173 13.16 -2.49 -4.80
N GLN A 174 13.73 -2.68 -3.61
CA GLN A 174 14.41 -3.91 -3.19
C GLN A 174 13.75 -4.59 -1.98
N PHE A 175 12.71 -3.95 -1.42
CA PHE A 175 12.04 -4.36 -0.20
C PHE A 175 10.53 -4.23 -0.34
N ILE A 176 9.85 -5.20 0.25
CA ILE A 176 8.42 -5.12 0.59
C ILE A 176 8.26 -5.44 2.07
N PHE A 177 7.11 -5.09 2.64
CA PHE A 177 6.76 -5.61 3.95
C PHE A 177 6.56 -7.12 3.88
N ASN A 178 7.04 -7.82 4.90
CA ASN A 178 6.85 -9.24 5.01
C ASN A 178 5.35 -9.56 5.18
N PRO A 179 4.70 -10.25 4.22
CA PRO A 179 3.27 -10.54 4.29
C PRO A 179 2.89 -11.37 5.52
N GLU A 180 3.78 -12.23 6.00
CA GLU A 180 3.53 -13.01 7.22
C GLU A 180 3.43 -12.10 8.45
N LEU A 181 4.27 -11.06 8.51
CA LEU A 181 4.23 -10.09 9.60
C LEU A 181 3.03 -9.15 9.47
N ILE A 182 2.70 -8.69 8.26
CA ILE A 182 1.48 -7.91 8.02
C ILE A 182 0.25 -8.72 8.44
N LYS A 183 0.20 -9.99 8.06
CA LYS A 183 -0.87 -10.90 8.48
C LYS A 183 -0.90 -11.03 10.02
N LEU A 184 0.23 -11.23 10.66
CA LEU A 184 0.32 -11.29 12.13
C LEU A 184 -0.19 -10.01 12.82
N PHE A 185 -0.03 -8.85 12.19
CA PHE A 185 -0.55 -7.59 12.71
C PHE A 185 -2.04 -7.37 12.46
N PHE A 186 -2.54 -7.78 11.30
CA PHE A 186 -3.83 -7.31 10.78
C PHE A 186 -4.81 -8.43 10.38
N GLU A 187 -4.50 -9.72 10.61
CA GLU A 187 -5.36 -10.86 10.22
C GLU A 187 -6.78 -10.77 10.80
N ASN A 188 -6.91 -10.21 12.01
CA ASN A 188 -8.20 -10.01 12.68
C ASN A 188 -8.63 -8.53 12.70
N ALA A 189 -7.86 -7.63 12.08
CA ALA A 189 -8.18 -6.21 12.10
C ALA A 189 -9.22 -5.87 11.02
N THR A 190 -10.15 -4.97 11.33
CA THR A 190 -11.09 -4.39 10.36
C THR A 190 -10.38 -3.55 9.30
N ILE A 191 -9.15 -3.12 9.58
CA ILE A 191 -8.37 -2.26 8.71
C ILE A 191 -7.88 -3.13 7.56
N PRO A 192 -8.29 -2.83 6.32
CA PRO A 192 -7.72 -3.52 5.19
C PRO A 192 -6.26 -3.10 5.15
N GLY A 193 -5.34 -4.02 5.49
CA GLY A 193 -3.88 -3.86 5.33
C GLY A 193 -3.51 -3.70 3.86
N LYS A 194 -4.05 -2.66 3.23
CA LYS A 194 -4.07 -2.42 1.81
C LYS A 194 -3.51 -1.03 1.55
N PHE A 195 -2.45 -0.93 0.77
CA PHE A 195 -1.95 0.32 0.25
C PHE A 195 -2.81 0.75 -0.94
N TYR A 196 -3.29 1.98 -0.90
CA TYR A 196 -4.07 2.56 -1.98
C TYR A 196 -3.12 3.37 -2.85
N VAL A 197 -2.88 2.90 -4.07
CA VAL A 197 -1.95 3.53 -5.02
C VAL A 197 -2.75 4.04 -6.22
N ILE A 198 -2.70 5.34 -6.47
CA ILE A 198 -3.56 6.01 -7.48
C ILE A 198 -2.98 5.81 -8.88
N ASN A 199 -1.75 6.24 -9.11
CA ASN A 199 -1.18 6.30 -10.45
C ASN A 199 -0.22 5.13 -10.72
N ASN A 200 1.01 5.25 -10.26
CA ASN A 200 2.11 4.46 -10.82
C ASN A 200 2.89 3.68 -9.77
N TRP A 201 3.15 2.41 -10.09
CA TRP A 201 4.18 1.61 -9.45
C TRP A 201 5.25 1.36 -10.50
N THR A 202 6.45 1.88 -10.27
CA THR A 202 7.49 1.89 -11.28
C THR A 202 8.83 1.43 -10.73
N HIS A 203 9.35 0.39 -11.40
CA HIS A 203 10.70 0.33 -11.99
C HIS A 203 11.81 -0.59 -11.46
N LYS A 204 11.68 -1.35 -10.36
CA LYS A 204 12.79 -2.26 -9.94
C LYS A 204 12.43 -3.71 -9.61
N ILE A 205 11.34 -4.23 -10.16
CA ILE A 205 11.00 -5.68 -10.03
C ILE A 205 12.01 -6.56 -10.78
N LYS A 206 12.78 -6.00 -11.72
CA LYS A 206 13.86 -6.71 -12.43
C LYS A 206 14.80 -7.47 -11.48
N ASN A 207 15.16 -6.85 -10.36
CA ASN A 207 16.09 -7.47 -9.40
C ASN A 207 15.42 -8.63 -8.65
N TRP A 208 14.17 -8.42 -8.20
CA TRP A 208 13.36 -9.42 -7.51
C TRP A 208 13.17 -10.71 -8.31
N MET A 209 13.12 -10.59 -9.63
CA MET A 209 12.87 -11.71 -10.54
C MET A 209 14.04 -12.67 -10.72
N SER A 210 15.21 -12.37 -10.13
CA SER A 210 16.39 -13.25 -10.16
C SER A 210 16.25 -14.48 -9.24
N LYS A 211 15.31 -14.47 -8.28
CA LYS A 211 15.05 -15.61 -7.37
C LYS A 211 13.56 -16.01 -7.34
N PRO A 212 13.23 -17.31 -7.40
CA PRO A 212 11.83 -17.77 -7.38
C PRO A 212 11.10 -17.42 -6.08
N THR A 213 11.75 -17.60 -4.94
CA THR A 213 11.13 -17.44 -3.60
C THR A 213 10.80 -15.99 -3.25
N SER A 214 11.57 -15.02 -3.73
CA SER A 214 11.26 -13.59 -3.58
C SER A 214 10.07 -13.18 -4.44
N THR A 215 9.89 -13.82 -5.61
CA THR A 215 8.81 -13.45 -6.54
C THR A 215 7.44 -13.87 -6.02
N ASP A 216 7.28 -15.07 -5.46
CA ASP A 216 5.99 -15.52 -4.91
C ASP A 216 5.55 -14.65 -3.73
N GLY A 217 6.49 -14.29 -2.84
CA GLY A 217 6.24 -13.36 -1.73
C GLY A 217 5.80 -11.98 -2.21
N LEU A 218 6.45 -11.45 -3.25
CA LEU A 218 6.09 -10.18 -3.88
C LEU A 218 4.70 -10.23 -4.51
N LEU A 219 4.42 -11.26 -5.32
CA LEU A 219 3.12 -11.41 -5.97
C LEU A 219 1.99 -11.55 -4.96
N LYS A 220 2.22 -12.32 -3.89
CA LYS A 220 1.28 -12.45 -2.77
C LYS A 220 1.09 -11.12 -2.05
N PHE A 221 2.16 -10.37 -1.78
CA PHE A 221 2.07 -9.06 -1.16
C PHE A 221 1.20 -8.10 -1.99
N ILE A 222 1.49 -7.98 -3.29
CA ILE A 222 0.73 -7.16 -4.24
C ILE A 222 -0.73 -7.58 -4.24
N LEU A 223 -0.97 -8.88 -4.29
CA LEU A 223 -2.29 -9.45 -4.36
C LEU A 223 -3.13 -9.16 -3.15
N ASP A 224 -2.57 -9.35 -1.97
CA ASP A 224 -3.33 -9.28 -0.74
C ASP A 224 -3.42 -7.84 -0.23
N ASN A 225 -2.37 -7.04 -0.45
CA ASN A 225 -2.13 -5.77 0.25
C ASN A 225 -2.03 -4.53 -0.67
N LEU A 226 -2.21 -4.62 -1.99
CA LEU A 226 -2.33 -3.43 -2.84
C LEU A 226 -3.77 -3.29 -3.38
N VAL A 227 -4.31 -2.07 -3.32
CA VAL A 227 -5.54 -1.63 -4.00
C VAL A 227 -5.11 -0.59 -5.01
N ARG A 228 -5.35 -0.86 -6.30
CA ARG A 228 -4.83 -0.04 -7.38
C ARG A 228 -5.87 0.18 -8.47
N GLU A 229 -5.80 1.35 -9.10
CA GLU A 229 -6.63 1.64 -10.27
C GLU A 229 -6.04 1.09 -11.56
N THR A 230 -4.71 1.09 -11.72
CA THR A 230 -4.00 0.65 -12.94
C THR A 230 -2.89 -0.38 -12.66
N PHE A 231 -2.44 -1.22 -13.59
CA PHE A 231 -1.21 -2.03 -13.43
C PHE A 231 -0.42 -2.01 -14.73
N SER A 232 0.89 -1.69 -14.68
CA SER A 232 1.75 -1.63 -15.88
C SER A 232 3.16 -2.15 -15.60
N ASN A 233 3.47 -3.37 -16.06
CA ASN A 233 4.85 -3.86 -16.18
C ASN A 233 4.95 -4.94 -17.25
N GLU A 234 5.60 -4.63 -18.37
CA GLU A 234 5.72 -5.49 -19.55
C GLU A 234 6.41 -6.83 -19.27
N GLU A 235 7.46 -6.81 -18.45
CA GLU A 235 8.31 -7.99 -18.23
C GLU A 235 7.66 -9.00 -17.28
N ILE A 236 6.91 -8.51 -16.29
CA ILE A 236 6.10 -9.34 -15.39
C ILE A 236 4.95 -9.97 -16.15
N MET A 237 4.32 -9.19 -17.05
CA MET A 237 3.24 -9.70 -17.92
C MET A 237 3.70 -10.87 -18.77
N LYS A 238 4.96 -10.87 -19.23
CA LYS A 238 5.53 -11.96 -20.01
C LYS A 238 5.84 -13.20 -19.16
N LYS A 239 6.52 -13.04 -18.02
CA LYS A 239 6.98 -14.16 -17.18
C LYS A 239 5.90 -14.77 -16.28
N TYR A 240 5.00 -13.95 -15.74
CA TYR A 240 3.98 -14.36 -14.76
C TYR A 240 2.56 -14.23 -15.30
N ARG A 241 2.41 -14.33 -16.62
CA ARG A 241 1.14 -14.22 -17.35
C ARG A 241 0.01 -15.01 -16.70
N ASN A 242 0.26 -16.27 -16.33
CA ASN A 242 -0.75 -17.14 -15.73
C ASN A 242 -1.19 -16.66 -14.35
N ILE A 243 -0.26 -16.17 -13.53
CA ILE A 243 -0.59 -15.62 -12.21
C ILE A 243 -1.34 -14.31 -12.40
N LEU A 244 -0.83 -13.36 -13.19
CA LEU A 244 -1.52 -12.10 -13.49
C LEU A 244 -2.90 -12.32 -14.09
N PHE A 245 -3.06 -13.33 -14.95
CA PHE A 245 -4.36 -13.74 -15.47
C PHE A 245 -5.27 -14.22 -14.34
N LEU A 246 -4.79 -15.08 -13.42
CA LEU A 246 -5.56 -15.47 -12.24
C LEU A 246 -5.92 -14.27 -11.34
N ILE A 247 -5.00 -13.33 -11.15
CA ILE A 247 -5.20 -12.10 -10.37
C ILE A 247 -6.37 -11.29 -10.96
N ILE A 248 -6.34 -11.09 -12.27
CA ILE A 248 -7.33 -10.31 -13.01
C ILE A 248 -8.66 -11.05 -13.11
N MET A 249 -8.62 -12.38 -13.30
CA MET A 249 -9.80 -13.21 -13.43
C MET A 249 -10.53 -13.43 -12.11
N ARG A 250 -9.84 -13.30 -10.97
CA ARG A 250 -10.38 -13.52 -9.62
C ARG A 250 -11.00 -12.30 -8.93
N GLY A 251 -11.03 -11.09 -9.52
CA GLY A 251 -11.69 -10.00 -8.81
C GLY A 251 -11.99 -8.71 -9.58
N ASP A 252 -12.97 -7.98 -9.06
CA ASP A 252 -13.28 -6.57 -9.35
C ASP A 252 -12.22 -5.57 -8.87
N LYS A 253 -11.01 -6.06 -8.59
CA LYS A 253 -10.02 -5.35 -7.77
C LYS A 253 -9.29 -4.24 -8.54
N PHE A 254 -9.22 -4.34 -9.86
CA PHE A 254 -8.62 -3.34 -10.73
C PHE A 254 -9.71 -2.75 -11.64
N ASN A 255 -9.77 -1.42 -11.67
CA ASN A 255 -10.69 -0.71 -12.56
C ASN A 255 -10.11 -0.64 -13.98
N GLU A 256 -8.78 -0.61 -14.10
CA GLU A 256 -8.04 -0.42 -15.34
C GLU A 256 -6.78 -1.29 -15.36
N VAL A 257 -6.39 -1.79 -16.53
CA VAL A 257 -5.14 -2.55 -16.73
C VAL A 257 -4.45 -2.00 -17.97
N GLY A 258 -3.18 -1.62 -17.85
CA GLY A 258 -2.40 -1.05 -18.96
C GLY A 258 -1.16 -1.90 -19.23
N SER A 259 -1.03 -2.47 -20.44
CA SER A 259 0.22 -3.10 -20.87
C SER A 259 1.02 -2.13 -21.74
N LEU A 260 2.35 -2.14 -21.59
CA LEU A 260 3.27 -1.48 -22.51
C LEU A 260 3.86 -2.44 -23.54
N CYS A 261 3.30 -3.66 -23.68
CA CYS A 261 3.90 -4.67 -24.54
C CYS A 261 3.56 -4.49 -26.02
N ASP A 262 4.59 -4.52 -26.86
CA ASP A 262 4.49 -4.41 -28.32
C ASP A 262 4.16 -5.76 -29.02
N GLU A 263 4.27 -6.90 -28.33
CA GLU A 263 3.99 -8.23 -28.88
C GLU A 263 2.48 -8.57 -28.80
N LEU A 264 1.75 -8.17 -29.85
CA LEU A 264 0.28 -8.11 -29.94
C LEU A 264 -0.49 -9.43 -29.90
N THR A 265 0.06 -10.51 -30.46
CA THR A 265 -0.73 -11.71 -30.76
C THR A 265 -1.19 -12.46 -29.51
N GLU A 266 -0.40 -12.39 -28.43
CA GLU A 266 -0.70 -13.09 -27.18
C GLU A 266 -1.52 -12.25 -26.19
N LEU A 267 -1.47 -10.92 -26.33
CA LEU A 267 -2.27 -10.00 -25.51
C LEU A 267 -3.73 -9.89 -25.99
N TYR A 268 -4.03 -10.31 -27.21
CA TYR A 268 -5.40 -10.28 -27.74
C TYR A 268 -6.39 -11.09 -26.88
N ASN A 269 -6.06 -12.35 -26.55
CA ASN A 269 -6.93 -13.20 -25.71
C ASN A 269 -7.11 -12.62 -24.30
N PHE A 270 -6.07 -11.95 -23.79
CA PHE A 270 -6.08 -11.30 -22.50
C PHE A 270 -7.00 -10.06 -22.51
N TYR A 271 -6.87 -9.20 -23.51
CA TYR A 271 -7.69 -8.01 -23.66
C TYR A 271 -9.14 -8.33 -24.02
N PHE A 272 -9.39 -9.37 -24.81
CA PHE A 272 -10.74 -9.84 -25.11
C PHE A 272 -11.47 -10.33 -23.85
N CYS A 273 -10.76 -11.04 -22.96
CA CYS A 273 -11.28 -11.43 -21.65
C CYS A 273 -11.62 -10.22 -20.75
N LEU A 274 -10.79 -9.18 -20.75
CA LEU A 274 -11.06 -7.94 -19.99
C LEU A 274 -12.25 -7.15 -20.55
N TYR A 275 -12.30 -7.00 -21.88
CA TYR A 275 -13.34 -6.26 -22.58
C TYR A 275 -14.72 -6.92 -22.43
N SER A 276 -14.80 -8.25 -22.58
CA SER A 276 -16.05 -9.00 -22.39
C SER A 276 -16.65 -8.91 -20.97
N ARG A 277 -15.87 -8.42 -20.00
CA ARG A 277 -16.30 -8.16 -18.61
C ARG A 277 -16.55 -6.68 -18.29
N GLY A 278 -16.52 -5.80 -19.29
CA GLY A 278 -16.81 -4.37 -19.11
C GLY A 278 -15.72 -3.57 -18.38
N LYS A 279 -14.49 -4.08 -18.27
CA LYS A 279 -13.36 -3.35 -17.69
C LYS A 279 -12.76 -2.39 -18.72
N LYS A 280 -12.34 -1.19 -18.28
CA LYS A 280 -11.69 -0.20 -19.16
C LYS A 280 -10.23 -0.61 -19.40
N VAL A 281 -9.83 -0.62 -20.67
CA VAL A 281 -8.45 -0.89 -21.11
C VAL A 281 -7.83 0.43 -21.58
N LEU A 282 -6.92 0.99 -20.79
CA LEU A 282 -6.19 2.21 -21.14
C LEU A 282 -4.90 1.84 -21.86
N LYS A 283 -4.74 2.43 -23.05
CA LYS A 283 -3.72 2.15 -24.09
C LYS A 283 -3.91 0.87 -24.90
N CYS A 284 -4.84 0.95 -25.85
CA CYS A 284 -4.68 0.40 -27.20
C CYS A 284 -5.45 1.22 -28.27
N GLN A 285 -5.74 2.51 -28.04
CA GLN A 285 -6.51 3.32 -29.00
C GLN A 285 -5.83 3.43 -30.37
N TRP A 286 -4.50 3.49 -30.40
CA TRP A 286 -3.73 3.51 -31.66
C TRP A 286 -3.76 2.18 -32.43
N ILE A 287 -4.00 1.06 -31.74
CA ILE A 287 -3.96 -0.29 -32.34
C ILE A 287 -5.37 -0.72 -32.74
N ALA A 288 -6.39 -0.39 -31.96
CA ALA A 288 -7.80 -0.65 -32.32
C ALA A 288 -8.23 0.11 -33.59
N GLN A 289 -7.77 1.36 -33.78
CA GLN A 289 -7.99 2.10 -35.04
C GLN A 289 -7.28 1.45 -36.23
N LYS A 290 -6.05 0.95 -36.03
CA LYS A 290 -5.29 0.28 -37.09
C LYS A 290 -5.93 -1.04 -37.52
N TRP A 291 -6.53 -1.78 -36.59
CA TRP A 291 -7.23 -3.04 -36.90
C TRP A 291 -8.65 -2.85 -37.43
N TRP A 292 -9.38 -1.80 -37.00
CA TRP A 292 -10.68 -1.46 -37.59
C TRP A 292 -10.58 -1.11 -39.09
N LEU A 293 -9.45 -0.51 -39.50
CA LEU A 293 -9.10 -0.22 -40.90
C LEU A 293 -8.55 -1.43 -41.68
N ILE A 294 -8.19 -2.53 -41.00
CA ILE A 294 -7.71 -3.77 -41.64
C ILE A 294 -8.86 -4.79 -41.78
N LEU A 295 -9.88 -4.70 -40.92
CA LEU A 295 -11.00 -5.65 -40.85
C LEU A 295 -12.31 -5.12 -41.45
N ASN A 296 -12.36 -3.86 -41.90
CA ASN A 296 -13.43 -3.27 -42.71
C ASN A 296 -12.83 -2.53 -43.90
#